data_AF-A0A7W1Q0Y4-F1
#
_entry.id   AF-A0A7W1Q0Y4-F1
#
_cell.length_a   1.000
_cell.length_b   1.000
_cell.length_c   1.000
_cell.angle_alpha   90.00
_cell.angle_beta   90.00
_cell.angle_gamma   90.00
#
_symmetry.space_group_name_H-M   'P 1'
#
loop_
_entity.id
_entity.type
_entity.pdbx_description
1 polymer ?
#
loop_
_entity_poly.entity_id
_entity_poly.type
_entity_poly.pdbx_seq_one_letter_code
_entity_poly.pdbx_strand_id
1 'polypeptide(L)' 'TSNTDRTAALAPWIEYYNTQRRHSALAGLPPISRLSPT' A
#
# COMPACT_ATOMS: atom_id res chain seq x y z
N THR A 1 8.75 -10.24 17.56
CA THR A 1 7.96 -10.40 16.32
C THR A 1 8.50 -11.54 15.50
N SER A 2 7.73 -12.61 15.31
CA SER A 2 8.13 -13.79 14.54
C SER A 2 7.99 -13.55 13.01
N ASN A 3 8.52 -14.46 12.19
CA ASN A 3 8.26 -14.45 10.75
C ASN A 3 6.77 -14.65 10.46
N THR A 4 6.12 -15.56 11.20
CA THR A 4 4.68 -15.85 11.07
C THR A 4 3.84 -14.60 11.31
N ASP A 5 4.16 -13.83 12.36
CA ASP A 5 3.43 -12.59 12.68
C ASP A 5 3.57 -11.55 11.57
N ARG A 6 4.76 -11.44 10.98
CA ARG A 6 5.03 -10.51 9.86
C ARG A 6 4.29 -10.93 8.59
N THR A 7 4.26 -12.22 8.27
CA THR A 7 3.51 -12.75 7.12
C THR A 7 2.02 -12.49 7.27
N ALA A 8 1.46 -12.72 8.47
CA ALA A 8 0.05 -12.46 8.75
C ALA A 8 -0.32 -10.97 8.60
N ALA A 9 0.59 -10.06 8.99
CA ALA A 9 0.38 -8.62 8.86
C ALA A 9 0.60 -8.08 7.43
N LEU A 10 1.29 -8.82 6.56
CA LEU A 10 1.73 -8.31 5.25
C LEU A 10 0.56 -8.04 4.30
N ALA A 11 -0.39 -8.97 4.19
CA ALA A 11 -1.52 -8.85 3.29
C ALA A 11 -2.35 -7.57 3.55
N PRO A 12 -2.87 -7.32 4.78
CA PRO A 12 -3.62 -6.09 5.04
C PRO A 12 -2.75 -4.83 4.91
N TRP A 13 -1.45 -4.92 5.17
CA TRP A 13 -0.54 -3.77 5.00
C TRP A 13 -0.35 -3.38 3.53
N ILE A 14 -0.20 -4.34 2.62
CA ILE A 14 -0.06 -4.08 1.18
C ILE A 14 -1.31 -3.38 0.63
N GLU A 15 -2.50 -3.83 1.04
CA GLU A 15 -3.76 -3.22 0.62
C GLU A 15 -3.83 -1.74 1.05
N TYR A 16 -3.59 -1.48 2.34
CA TYR A 16 -3.56 -0.10 2.86
C TYR A 16 -2.51 0.76 2.15
N TYR A 17 -1.30 0.24 1.96
CA TYR A 17 -0.22 0.97 1.31
C TYR A 17 -0.59 1.39 -0.11
N ASN A 18 -1.12 0.46 -0.90
CA ASN A 18 -1.40 0.72 -2.31
C ASN A 18 -2.66 1.56 -2.54
N THR A 19 -3.65 1.48 -1.65
CA THR A 19 -4.98 2.07 -1.88
C THR A 19 -5.28 3.31 -1.05
N GLN A 20 -4.63 3.50 0.10
CA GLN A 20 -4.99 4.54 1.08
C GLN A 20 -3.82 5.44 1.49
N ARG A 21 -2.60 4.90 1.59
CA ARG A 21 -1.46 5.67 2.08
C ARG A 21 -1.14 6.85 1.15
N ARG A 22 -1.14 8.07 1.69
CA ARG A 22 -0.81 9.28 0.92
C ARG A 22 0.69 9.39 0.66
N HIS A 23 1.06 9.72 -0.58
CA HIS A 23 2.46 9.97 -0.96
C HIS A 23 2.67 11.41 -1.41
N SER A 24 3.67 12.10 -0.85
CA SER A 24 4.00 13.49 -1.21
C SER A 24 4.38 13.65 -2.69
N ALA A 25 5.11 12.68 -3.25
CA ALA A 25 5.46 12.63 -4.67
C ALA A 25 4.24 12.48 -5.61
N LEU A 26 3.09 12.06 -5.08
CA LEU A 26 1.83 11.92 -5.82
C LEU A 26 0.81 13.00 -5.40
N ALA A 27 1.28 14.16 -4.95
CA ALA A 27 0.41 15.24 -4.44
C ALA A 27 -0.58 14.76 -3.35
N GLY A 28 -0.17 13.80 -2.52
CA GLY A 28 -0.98 13.23 -1.46
C GLY A 28 -1.96 12.14 -1.91
N LEU A 29 -1.84 11.64 -3.15
CA LEU A 29 -2.59 10.49 -3.66
C LEU A 29 -1.92 9.15 -3.28
N PRO A 30 -2.70 8.05 -3.26
CA PRO A 30 -2.16 6.72 -3.05
C PRO A 30 -1.42 6.16 -4.28
N PRO A 31 -0.55 5.13 -4.11
CA PRO A 31 0.24 4.55 -5.20
C PRO A 31 -0.60 4.07 -6.39
N ILE A 32 -1.80 3.54 -6.15
CA ILE A 32 -2.71 3.05 -7.19
C ILE A 32 -3.11 4.13 -8.20
N SER A 33 -3.05 5.42 -7.83
CA SER A 33 -3.37 6.53 -8.73
C SER A 33 -2.40 6.68 -9.90
N ARG A 34 -1.29 5.92 -9.92
CA ARG A 34 -0.34 5.89 -11.04
C ARG A 34 -0.75 4.96 -12.18
N LEU A 35 -1.73 4.09 -11.98
CA LEU A 35 -2.12 3.10 -12.98
C LEU A 35 -2.90 3.78 -14.11
N SER A 36 -2.49 3.51 -15.35
CA SER A 36 -3.27 3.89 -16.53
C SER A 36 -4.46 2.94 -16.70
N PRO A 37 -5.62 3.42 -17.19
CA PRO A 37 -6.70 2.55 -17.65
C PRO A 37 -6.18 1.61 -18.75
N THR A 38 -6.66 0.36 -18.73
CA THR A 38 -6.42 -0.65 -19.78
C THR A 38 -7.42 -0.52 -20.92
#